data_AF-A0A914CA20-F1
#
_entry.id   AF-A0A914CA20-F1
#
_cell.length_a   1.000
_cell.length_b   1.000
_cell.length_c   1.000
_cell.angle_alpha   90.00
_cell.angle_beta   90.00
_cell.angle_gamma   90.00
#
_symmetry.space_group_name_H-M   'P 1'
#
loop_
_entity.id
_entity.type
_entity.pdbx_description
1 polymer ?
#
loop_
_entity_poly.entity_id
_entity_poly.type
_entity_poly.pdbx_seq_one_letter_code
_entity_poly.pdbx_strand_id
1 'polypeptide(L)'
;MMRIFKFIVILFVFVFFLYFYKSITNKALDLNELIGLDLPTSAWDNYYIDTYNGSVSLKSIIEHVYRPMGYKVIEWHGFYPGLAKIRPQTCDAIFDEWNNVAKTYDPEWTPIEKLDKEQIKNYTLNNYAKLTYNYMNNKMSNIQEVWKRDKIEDKIASKDILETIKYRDSGGKAVFYATLAYSVRNLTGMVIGSLDPWCEAICLKNGAKEMITVEYLTIKIEHEKVKFVHAIELANNYKKYLGTMDFIVSFSSNEHSGLGRFGDPLDAIGDIREMEKIHCILKENGILYLGFPIGYDEVVFNAHRIYGPLRLPLMFQGSTNFLDVANLDVTNVDVTDADATDIDVTDADIDVTDVDVIDADVTDVTLQKE
;
A
#
# COMPACT_ATOMS: atom_id res chain seq x y z
N MET A 1 -24.61 -23.02 56.74
CA MET A 1 -23.67 -23.97 56.11
C MET A 1 -23.94 -24.01 54.61
N MET A 2 -23.42 -23.04 53.85
CA MET A 2 -23.39 -23.00 52.37
C MET A 2 -22.78 -21.65 51.96
N ARG A 3 -21.97 -21.64 50.89
CA ARG A 3 -21.26 -20.51 50.24
C ARG A 3 -19.74 -20.45 50.44
N ILE A 4 -19.01 -21.50 50.01
CA ILE A 4 -17.57 -21.36 49.66
C ILE A 4 -17.24 -21.97 48.27
N PHE A 5 -18.11 -22.76 47.65
CA PHE A 5 -17.75 -23.54 46.45
C PHE A 5 -17.91 -22.88 45.06
N LYS A 6 -18.33 -21.61 44.94
CA LYS A 6 -18.45 -20.95 43.62
C LYS A 6 -17.21 -20.16 43.19
N PHE A 7 -16.36 -19.70 44.11
CA PHE A 7 -15.16 -18.93 43.76
C PHE A 7 -13.97 -19.80 43.33
N ILE A 8 -13.84 -21.00 43.87
CA ILE A 8 -12.71 -21.90 43.55
C ILE A 8 -12.80 -22.43 42.11
N VAL A 9 -14.01 -22.68 41.60
CA VAL A 9 -14.20 -23.13 40.20
C VAL A 9 -13.91 -22.00 39.20
N ILE A 10 -14.31 -20.77 39.51
CA ILE A 10 -14.03 -19.61 38.64
C ILE A 10 -12.52 -19.30 38.64
N LEU A 11 -11.86 -19.36 39.80
CA LEU A 11 -10.41 -19.14 39.89
C LEU A 11 -9.62 -20.25 39.17
N PHE A 12 -10.05 -21.51 39.26
CA PHE A 12 -9.41 -22.61 38.52
C PHE A 12 -9.61 -22.47 37.01
N VAL A 13 -10.79 -22.07 36.54
CA VAL A 13 -11.04 -21.82 35.11
C VAL A 13 -10.19 -20.64 34.61
N PHE A 14 -10.05 -19.56 35.39
CA PHE A 14 -9.23 -18.41 35.03
C PHE A 14 -7.73 -18.72 35.03
N VAL A 15 -7.23 -19.47 36.02
CA VAL A 15 -5.82 -19.89 36.07
C VAL A 15 -5.53 -20.91 34.96
N PHE A 16 -6.46 -21.80 34.64
CA PHE A 16 -6.30 -22.72 33.50
C PHE A 16 -6.33 -21.95 32.16
N PHE A 17 -7.21 -20.95 32.00
CA PHE A 17 -7.22 -20.08 30.82
C PHE A 17 -5.96 -19.22 30.71
N LEU A 18 -5.44 -18.67 31.81
CA LEU A 18 -4.19 -17.91 31.82
C LEU A 18 -2.99 -18.82 31.56
N TYR A 19 -2.99 -20.06 32.04
CA TYR A 19 -1.94 -21.04 31.76
C TYR A 19 -2.02 -21.57 30.32
N PHE A 20 -3.22 -21.76 29.77
CA PHE A 20 -3.43 -22.07 28.36
C PHE A 20 -3.04 -20.89 27.46
N TYR A 21 -3.47 -19.68 27.80
CA TYR A 21 -3.12 -18.45 27.08
C TYR A 21 -1.62 -18.19 27.13
N LYS A 22 -0.98 -18.36 28.30
CA LYS A 22 0.47 -18.28 28.46
C LYS A 22 1.22 -19.43 27.76
N SER A 23 0.61 -20.61 27.64
CA SER A 23 1.17 -21.73 26.86
C SER A 23 1.00 -21.52 25.35
N ILE A 24 -0.01 -20.78 24.91
CA ILE A 24 -0.21 -20.37 23.52
C ILE A 24 0.75 -19.21 23.19
N THR A 25 1.02 -18.28 24.11
CA THR A 25 1.95 -17.17 23.86
C THR A 25 3.43 -17.52 24.06
N ASN A 26 3.76 -18.58 24.83
CA ASN A 26 5.14 -19.07 24.98
C ASN A 26 5.57 -20.10 23.94
N LYS A 27 4.65 -20.60 23.11
CA LYS A 27 5.02 -21.08 21.79
C LYS A 27 4.76 -19.92 20.86
N ALA A 28 5.81 -19.17 20.53
CA ALA A 28 5.83 -18.54 19.22
C ALA A 28 5.59 -19.68 18.22
N LEU A 29 4.34 -19.83 17.78
CA LEU A 29 4.00 -20.66 16.63
C LEU A 29 4.83 -20.05 15.52
N ASP A 30 5.82 -20.80 15.05
CA ASP A 30 6.65 -20.36 13.95
C ASP A 30 5.71 -20.00 12.81
N LEU A 31 5.76 -18.75 12.33
CA LEU A 31 4.91 -18.31 11.24
C LEU A 31 5.11 -19.25 10.03
N ASN A 32 6.31 -19.85 9.89
CA ASN A 32 6.63 -20.87 8.91
C ASN A 32 5.86 -22.19 9.10
N GLU A 33 5.52 -22.60 10.34
CA GLU A 33 4.65 -23.76 10.60
C GLU A 33 3.18 -23.46 10.26
N LEU A 34 2.70 -22.23 10.48
CA LEU A 34 1.35 -21.78 10.08
C LEU A 34 1.23 -21.60 8.56
N ILE A 35 2.26 -21.09 7.89
CA ILE A 35 2.36 -21.01 6.43
C ILE A 35 2.27 -22.40 5.78
N GLY A 36 2.59 -23.48 6.51
CA GLY A 36 2.45 -24.87 6.06
C GLY A 36 1.06 -25.50 6.24
N LEU A 37 0.18 -24.92 7.06
CA LEU A 37 -1.16 -25.45 7.31
C LEU A 37 -2.16 -24.81 6.34
N ASP A 38 -2.50 -25.52 5.27
CA ASP A 38 -3.65 -25.15 4.45
C ASP A 38 -4.93 -25.38 5.25
N LEU A 39 -5.48 -24.31 5.84
CA LEU A 39 -6.80 -24.35 6.45
C LEU A 39 -7.83 -24.79 5.38
N PRO A 40 -8.68 -25.78 5.67
CA PRO A 40 -9.70 -26.21 4.72
C PRO A 40 -10.65 -25.04 4.46
N THR A 41 -11.15 -24.90 3.22
CA THR A 41 -12.07 -23.80 2.85
C THR A 41 -13.28 -23.71 3.77
N SER A 42 -13.71 -24.83 4.35
CA SER A 42 -14.82 -24.89 5.33
C SER A 42 -14.57 -24.10 6.61
N ALA A 43 -13.32 -23.79 6.95
CA ALA A 43 -13.00 -22.90 8.08
C ALA A 43 -13.61 -21.50 7.88
N TRP A 44 -13.90 -21.13 6.64
CA TRP A 44 -14.35 -19.79 6.24
C TRP A 44 -15.84 -19.73 5.88
N ASP A 45 -16.62 -20.79 6.15
CA ASP A 45 -18.01 -20.93 5.69
C ASP A 45 -18.96 -19.84 6.25
N ASN A 46 -18.63 -19.25 7.41
CA ASN A 46 -19.45 -18.22 8.08
C ASN A 46 -18.91 -16.78 7.90
N TYR A 47 -17.90 -16.58 7.05
CA TYR A 47 -17.27 -15.28 6.85
C TYR A 47 -17.74 -14.64 5.56
N TYR A 48 -17.96 -13.33 5.61
CA TYR A 48 -18.46 -12.53 4.49
C TYR A 48 -17.62 -11.26 4.33
N ILE A 49 -17.48 -10.83 3.09
CA ILE A 49 -16.83 -9.57 2.73
C ILE A 49 -17.86 -8.72 2.00
N ASP A 50 -17.98 -7.46 2.44
CA ASP A 50 -18.79 -6.48 1.74
C ASP A 50 -18.03 -5.93 0.55
N THR A 51 -18.58 -6.19 -0.64
CA THR A 51 -18.07 -5.70 -1.92
C THR A 51 -18.98 -4.61 -2.47
N TYR A 52 -18.56 -3.94 -3.54
CA TYR A 52 -19.44 -3.01 -4.26
C TYR A 52 -20.77 -3.66 -4.71
N ASN A 53 -20.72 -4.96 -5.04
CA ASN A 53 -21.89 -5.72 -5.49
C ASN A 53 -22.71 -6.33 -4.33
N GLY A 54 -22.39 -5.95 -3.08
CA GLY A 54 -23.01 -6.47 -1.87
C GLY A 54 -22.14 -7.49 -1.14
N SER A 55 -22.72 -8.10 -0.11
CA SER A 55 -22.02 -9.04 0.77
C SER A 55 -21.82 -10.40 0.08
N VAL A 56 -20.57 -10.88 0.04
CA VAL A 56 -20.17 -12.14 -0.62
C VAL A 56 -19.46 -13.04 0.39
N SER A 57 -19.71 -14.35 0.34
CA SER A 57 -19.00 -15.28 1.22
C SER A 57 -17.49 -15.31 0.92
N LEU A 58 -16.68 -15.34 1.98
CA LEU A 58 -15.22 -15.43 1.87
C LEU A 58 -14.80 -16.68 1.09
N LYS A 59 -15.54 -17.79 1.23
CA LYS A 59 -15.35 -19.00 0.41
C LYS A 59 -15.39 -18.72 -1.09
N SER A 60 -16.39 -17.95 -1.54
CA SER A 60 -16.52 -17.59 -2.95
C SER A 60 -15.35 -16.71 -3.41
N ILE A 61 -14.93 -15.76 -2.59
CA ILE A 61 -13.75 -14.92 -2.86
C ILE A 61 -12.48 -15.77 -2.94
N ILE A 62 -12.27 -16.72 -2.03
CA ILE A 62 -11.12 -17.63 -2.05
C ILE A 62 -11.08 -18.42 -3.37
N GLU A 63 -12.22 -19.00 -3.77
CA GLU A 63 -12.31 -19.85 -4.96
C GLU A 63 -12.15 -19.07 -6.27
N HIS A 64 -12.70 -17.85 -6.33
CA HIS A 64 -12.82 -17.09 -7.57
C HIS A 64 -11.82 -15.94 -7.74
N VAL A 65 -11.17 -15.50 -6.66
CA VAL A 65 -10.20 -14.40 -6.66
C VAL A 65 -8.84 -14.90 -6.19
N TYR A 66 -8.71 -15.31 -4.91
CA TYR A 66 -7.40 -15.54 -4.33
C TYR A 66 -6.68 -16.79 -4.86
N ARG A 67 -7.35 -17.94 -4.93
CA ARG A 67 -6.74 -19.17 -5.45
C ARG A 67 -6.27 -19.03 -6.90
N PRO A 68 -7.08 -18.50 -7.84
CA PRO A 68 -6.63 -18.24 -9.21
C PRO A 68 -5.41 -17.30 -9.28
N MET A 69 -5.32 -16.33 -8.37
CA MET A 69 -4.17 -15.42 -8.27
C MET A 69 -2.97 -16.02 -7.52
N GLY A 70 -3.06 -17.27 -7.06
CA GLY A 70 -1.97 -17.97 -6.37
C GLY A 70 -1.86 -17.65 -4.87
N TYR A 71 -2.94 -17.23 -4.22
CA TYR A 71 -3.01 -16.91 -2.80
C TYR A 71 -3.93 -17.84 -2.02
N LYS A 72 -3.61 -17.99 -0.73
CA LYS A 72 -4.45 -18.63 0.28
C LYS A 72 -4.71 -17.66 1.43
N VAL A 73 -5.86 -17.82 2.07
CA VAL A 73 -6.21 -17.09 3.29
C VAL A 73 -5.59 -17.82 4.48
N ILE A 74 -4.86 -17.09 5.31
CA ILE A 74 -4.18 -17.62 6.50
C ILE A 74 -4.81 -17.12 7.80
N GLU A 75 -5.46 -15.95 7.77
CA GLU A 75 -6.09 -15.35 8.95
C GLU A 75 -7.22 -14.39 8.54
N TRP A 76 -7.99 -13.94 9.53
CA TRP A 76 -9.09 -12.99 9.35
C TRP A 76 -8.95 -11.81 10.31
N HIS A 77 -8.90 -10.59 9.78
CA HIS A 77 -8.72 -9.35 10.56
C HIS A 77 -10.05 -8.62 10.85
N GLY A 78 -11.20 -9.28 10.65
CA GLY A 78 -12.52 -8.70 10.91
C GLY A 78 -13.20 -8.17 9.66
N PHE A 79 -12.48 -7.42 8.82
CA PHE A 79 -13.02 -6.77 7.62
C PHE A 79 -12.24 -7.10 6.33
N TYR A 80 -11.08 -7.75 6.46
CA TYR A 80 -10.33 -8.31 5.34
C TYR A 80 -9.56 -9.59 5.74
N PRO A 81 -9.25 -10.46 4.79
CA PRO A 81 -8.45 -11.65 5.03
C PRO A 81 -6.95 -11.36 4.97
N GLY A 82 -6.15 -11.98 5.85
CA GLY A 82 -4.70 -12.05 5.69
C GLY A 82 -4.33 -13.12 4.66
N LEU A 83 -3.41 -12.79 3.75
CA LEU A 83 -3.08 -13.61 2.58
C LEU A 83 -1.62 -14.06 2.57
N ALA A 84 -1.42 -15.31 2.15
CA ALA A 84 -0.10 -15.84 1.81
C ALA A 84 -0.08 -16.37 0.38
N LYS A 85 1.05 -16.23 -0.31
CA LYS A 85 1.30 -16.89 -1.60
C LYS A 85 1.31 -18.41 -1.38
N ILE A 86 0.59 -19.14 -2.23
CA ILE A 86 0.62 -20.61 -2.27
C ILE A 86 2.02 -21.09 -2.69
N ARG A 87 2.67 -20.34 -3.58
CA ARG A 87 4.05 -20.57 -4.02
C ARG A 87 4.80 -19.24 -3.96
N PRO A 88 5.57 -18.98 -2.89
CA PRO A 88 6.43 -17.80 -2.84
C PRO A 88 7.38 -17.76 -4.02
N GLN A 89 7.53 -16.59 -4.64
CA GLN A 89 8.45 -16.37 -5.76
C GLN A 89 9.78 -15.85 -5.24
N THR A 90 10.88 -16.22 -5.89
CA THR A 90 12.18 -15.59 -5.64
C THR A 90 12.18 -14.20 -6.27
N CYS A 91 13.05 -13.31 -5.77
CA CYS A 91 13.23 -12.00 -6.40
C CYS A 91 13.64 -12.12 -7.87
N ASP A 92 14.47 -13.10 -8.22
CA ASP A 92 14.82 -13.38 -9.63
C ASP A 92 13.56 -13.64 -10.47
N ALA A 93 12.64 -14.48 -10.00
CA ALA A 93 11.39 -14.76 -10.72
C ALA A 93 10.46 -13.52 -10.81
N ILE A 94 10.36 -12.73 -9.72
CA ILE A 94 9.55 -11.50 -9.68
C ILE A 94 10.05 -10.51 -10.74
N PHE A 95 11.36 -10.23 -10.77
CA PHE A 95 11.94 -9.29 -11.73
C PHE A 95 11.92 -9.84 -13.17
N ASP A 96 12.08 -11.15 -13.37
CA ASP A 96 11.96 -11.77 -14.69
C ASP A 96 10.53 -11.66 -15.26
N GLU A 97 9.51 -11.94 -14.45
CA GLU A 97 8.11 -11.78 -14.85
C GLU A 97 7.77 -10.34 -15.17
N TRP A 98 8.20 -9.40 -14.32
CA TRP A 98 8.00 -7.98 -14.55
C TRP A 98 8.68 -7.54 -15.86
N ASN A 99 9.94 -7.95 -16.08
CA ASN A 99 10.68 -7.62 -17.30
C ASN A 99 10.02 -8.20 -18.55
N ASN A 100 9.39 -9.37 -18.46
CA ASN A 100 8.67 -9.97 -19.58
C ASN A 100 7.45 -9.12 -19.98
N VAL A 101 6.74 -8.54 -19.03
CA VAL A 101 5.67 -7.58 -19.32
C VAL A 101 6.25 -6.26 -19.85
N ALA A 102 7.26 -5.70 -19.20
CA ALA A 102 7.87 -4.45 -19.65
C ALA A 102 8.38 -4.50 -21.10
N LYS A 103 8.86 -5.67 -21.56
CA LYS A 103 9.29 -5.91 -22.94
C LYS A 103 8.16 -5.91 -23.97
N THR A 104 6.91 -6.02 -23.56
CA THR A 104 5.76 -5.87 -24.49
C THR A 104 5.39 -4.40 -24.69
N TYR A 105 6.16 -3.46 -24.12
CA TYR A 105 6.03 -2.04 -24.42
C TYR A 105 6.22 -1.78 -25.91
N ASP A 106 5.29 -1.02 -26.46
CA ASP A 106 5.32 -0.57 -27.85
C ASP A 106 5.25 0.97 -27.88
N PRO A 107 6.30 1.65 -28.41
CA PRO A 107 6.32 3.11 -28.49
C PRO A 107 5.24 3.68 -29.42
N GLU A 108 4.67 2.88 -30.33
CA GLU A 108 3.57 3.29 -31.19
C GLU A 108 2.20 2.98 -30.58
N TRP A 109 2.14 2.16 -29.54
CA TRP A 109 0.89 1.80 -28.89
C TRP A 109 0.28 2.98 -28.13
N THR A 110 -1.04 3.14 -28.27
CA THR A 110 -1.83 4.14 -27.56
C THR A 110 -2.66 3.47 -26.47
N PRO A 111 -2.83 4.12 -25.30
CA PRO A 111 -3.70 3.61 -24.25
C PRO A 111 -5.09 3.29 -24.79
N ILE A 112 -5.63 2.11 -24.46
CA ILE A 112 -6.98 1.72 -24.91
C ILE A 112 -8.05 2.36 -24.02
N GLU A 113 -9.17 2.73 -24.63
CA GLU A 113 -10.30 3.32 -23.88
C GLU A 113 -11.17 2.27 -23.20
N LYS A 114 -11.22 1.05 -23.76
CA LYS A 114 -12.14 -0.02 -23.31
C LYS A 114 -11.46 -1.36 -23.26
N LEU A 115 -11.77 -2.10 -22.21
CA LEU A 115 -11.33 -3.48 -22.02
C LEU A 115 -12.29 -4.44 -22.74
N ASP A 116 -11.75 -5.54 -23.27
CA ASP A 116 -12.54 -6.67 -23.73
C ASP A 116 -13.12 -7.48 -22.54
N LYS A 117 -13.95 -8.50 -22.83
CA LYS A 117 -14.64 -9.27 -21.78
C LYS A 117 -13.70 -10.02 -20.85
N GLU A 118 -12.59 -10.55 -21.37
CA GLU A 118 -11.63 -11.31 -20.58
C GLU A 118 -10.77 -10.36 -19.74
N GLN A 119 -10.35 -9.24 -20.34
CA GLN A 119 -9.67 -8.17 -19.64
C GLN A 119 -10.52 -7.61 -18.50
N ILE A 120 -11.81 -7.29 -18.73
CA ILE A 120 -12.72 -6.83 -17.67
C ILE A 120 -12.68 -7.80 -16.50
N LYS A 121 -12.83 -9.10 -16.75
CA LYS A 121 -12.79 -10.13 -15.71
C LYS A 121 -11.45 -10.11 -14.94
N ASN A 122 -10.33 -9.95 -15.63
CA ASN A 122 -9.00 -9.94 -15.00
C ASN A 122 -8.76 -8.68 -14.15
N TYR A 123 -9.13 -7.50 -14.65
CA TYR A 123 -8.96 -6.23 -13.92
C TYR A 123 -9.89 -6.11 -12.71
N THR A 124 -11.12 -6.63 -12.83
CA THR A 124 -12.16 -6.45 -11.80
C THR A 124 -12.22 -7.58 -10.78
N LEU A 125 -11.12 -8.32 -10.58
CA LEU A 125 -11.07 -9.46 -9.67
C LEU A 125 -12.22 -10.44 -9.94
N ASN A 126 -12.41 -10.87 -11.18
CA ASN A 126 -13.53 -11.70 -11.63
C ASN A 126 -14.92 -11.06 -11.42
N ASN A 127 -15.05 -9.76 -11.72
CA ASN A 127 -16.26 -8.93 -11.54
C ASN A 127 -16.69 -8.69 -10.09
N TYR A 128 -15.83 -8.95 -9.10
CA TYR A 128 -16.10 -8.59 -7.70
C TYR A 128 -15.76 -7.12 -7.39
N ALA A 129 -14.89 -6.49 -8.19
CA ALA A 129 -14.60 -5.07 -8.13
C ALA A 129 -15.45 -4.29 -9.15
N LYS A 130 -15.77 -3.03 -8.83
CA LYS A 130 -16.45 -2.11 -9.74
C LYS A 130 -15.53 -1.74 -10.91
N LEU A 131 -16.11 -1.51 -12.08
CA LEU A 131 -15.43 -0.93 -13.23
C LEU A 131 -16.11 0.38 -13.62
N THR A 132 -15.36 1.47 -13.60
CA THR A 132 -15.76 2.75 -14.17
C THR A 132 -14.75 3.12 -15.24
N TYR A 133 -15.20 3.76 -16.33
CA TYR A 133 -14.29 4.27 -17.35
C TYR A 133 -14.01 5.76 -17.11
N ASN A 134 -12.73 6.10 -16.99
CA ASN A 134 -12.19 7.46 -16.99
C ASN A 134 -10.88 7.43 -17.79
N TYR A 135 -11.02 7.58 -19.11
CA TYR A 135 -9.90 7.44 -20.01
C TYR A 135 -8.94 8.64 -19.90
N MET A 136 -7.66 8.33 -19.78
CA MET A 136 -6.56 9.28 -19.77
C MET A 136 -5.44 8.76 -20.67
N ASN A 137 -4.80 9.68 -21.39
CA ASN A 137 -3.56 9.41 -22.09
C ASN A 137 -2.49 10.38 -21.61
N ASN A 138 -1.67 9.92 -20.68
CA ASN A 138 -0.52 10.65 -20.16
C ASN A 138 0.80 10.02 -20.62
N LYS A 139 0.78 9.27 -21.72
CA LYS A 139 2.00 8.82 -22.38
C LYS A 139 2.80 10.04 -22.80
N MET A 140 3.90 10.30 -22.12
CA MET A 140 4.84 11.33 -22.50
C MET A 140 5.88 10.74 -23.46
N SER A 141 6.22 11.46 -24.53
CA SER A 141 7.50 11.22 -25.22
C SER A 141 8.62 11.53 -24.24
N ASN A 142 9.80 10.88 -24.35
CA ASN A 142 10.94 11.03 -23.42
C ASN A 142 11.34 12.50 -23.19
N ILE A 143 10.63 13.21 -22.33
CA ILE A 143 10.94 14.56 -21.89
C ILE A 143 11.96 14.40 -20.77
N GLN A 144 13.09 15.09 -20.94
CA GLN A 144 14.08 15.18 -19.89
C GLN A 144 13.67 16.29 -18.93
N GLU A 145 13.28 15.91 -17.71
CA GLU A 145 13.03 16.86 -16.63
C GLU A 145 14.32 17.19 -15.89
N VAL A 146 14.42 18.40 -15.35
CA VAL A 146 15.60 18.83 -14.58
C VAL A 146 15.20 19.34 -13.20
N TRP A 147 15.64 18.65 -12.16
CA TRP A 147 15.52 19.10 -10.78
C TRP A 147 16.83 19.76 -10.35
N LYS A 148 16.86 21.09 -10.44
CA LYS A 148 17.98 21.90 -9.94
C LYS A 148 18.08 21.79 -8.42
N ARG A 149 19.27 22.01 -7.88
CA ARG A 149 19.53 22.03 -6.43
C ARG A 149 18.51 22.88 -5.67
N ASP A 150 18.34 24.13 -6.11
CA ASP A 150 17.49 25.11 -5.42
C ASP A 150 16.03 24.64 -5.33
N LYS A 151 15.50 23.93 -6.34
CA LYS A 151 14.14 23.37 -6.30
C LYS A 151 13.94 22.42 -5.12
N ILE A 152 14.95 21.63 -4.79
CA ILE A 152 14.90 20.64 -3.70
C ILE A 152 15.16 21.34 -2.36
N GLU A 153 16.16 22.23 -2.32
CA GLU A 153 16.52 22.97 -1.10
C GLU A 153 15.40 23.92 -0.63
N ASP A 154 14.71 24.59 -1.56
CA ASP A 154 13.58 25.47 -1.25
C ASP A 154 12.45 24.68 -0.58
N LYS A 155 12.17 23.47 -1.09
CA LYS A 155 11.19 22.54 -0.50
C LYS A 155 11.62 22.05 0.90
N ILE A 156 12.89 21.72 1.09
CA ILE A 156 13.42 21.33 2.40
C ILE A 156 13.30 22.50 3.40
N ALA A 157 13.65 23.71 2.97
CA ALA A 157 13.70 24.92 3.78
C ALA A 157 12.32 25.52 4.09
N SER A 158 11.29 25.19 3.31
CA SER A 158 9.94 25.73 3.49
C SER A 158 9.46 25.57 4.94
N LYS A 159 8.99 26.66 5.53
CA LYS A 159 8.46 26.66 6.91
C LYS A 159 7.06 26.11 6.97
N ASP A 160 6.29 26.32 5.91
CA ASP A 160 5.02 25.66 5.73
C ASP A 160 5.25 24.35 4.98
N ILE A 161 4.94 23.25 5.66
CA ILE A 161 4.98 21.94 5.02
C ILE A 161 3.97 21.92 3.87
N LEU A 162 2.86 22.65 3.95
CA LEU A 162 1.86 22.78 2.88
C LEU A 162 2.42 23.46 1.62
N GLU A 163 3.26 24.48 1.74
CA GLU A 163 3.96 25.07 0.58
C GLU A 163 5.02 24.13 -0.04
N THR A 164 5.47 23.12 0.70
CA THR A 164 6.35 22.05 0.19
C THR A 164 5.60 21.09 -0.76
N ILE A 165 4.27 21.01 -0.59
CA ILE A 165 3.36 19.98 -1.07
C ILE A 165 2.40 20.59 -2.10
N LYS A 166 2.66 20.40 -3.41
CA LYS A 166 1.64 20.72 -4.43
C LYS A 166 0.58 19.63 -4.60
N TYR A 167 0.71 18.50 -3.88
CA TYR A 167 -0.17 17.35 -4.04
C TYR A 167 -1.16 17.27 -2.90
N ARG A 168 -2.39 17.80 -3.14
CA ARG A 168 -3.60 17.70 -2.29
C ARG A 168 -3.27 17.70 -0.80
N ASP A 169 -3.23 18.86 -0.17
CA ASP A 169 -2.83 19.23 1.21
C ASP A 169 -2.75 18.15 2.31
N SER A 170 -3.56 17.10 2.26
CA SER A 170 -3.51 15.93 3.16
C SER A 170 -2.39 14.93 2.84
N GLY A 171 -2.04 14.69 1.57
CA GLY A 171 -1.12 13.62 1.17
C GLY A 171 0.31 13.85 1.65
N GLY A 172 0.84 15.05 1.44
CA GLY A 172 2.20 15.36 1.90
C GLY A 172 2.33 15.47 3.41
N LYS A 173 1.27 15.89 4.12
CA LYS A 173 1.24 15.85 5.59
C LYS A 173 1.32 14.40 6.09
N ALA A 174 0.62 13.47 5.45
CA ALA A 174 0.65 12.05 5.85
C ALA A 174 2.06 11.47 5.71
N VAL A 175 2.74 11.71 4.59
CA VAL A 175 4.13 11.29 4.39
C VAL A 175 5.06 11.94 5.42
N PHE A 176 4.88 13.24 5.69
CA PHE A 176 5.70 13.97 6.66
C PHE A 176 5.57 13.39 8.08
N TYR A 177 4.35 13.21 8.59
CA TYR A 177 4.15 12.69 9.94
C TYR A 177 4.52 11.20 10.04
N ALA A 178 4.21 10.39 9.03
CA ALA A 178 4.59 8.98 9.04
C ALA A 178 6.12 8.81 9.08
N THR A 179 6.88 9.59 8.31
CA THR A 179 8.35 9.52 8.28
C THR A 179 9.02 10.19 9.50
N LEU A 180 8.28 10.97 10.29
CA LEU A 180 8.71 11.43 11.61
C LEU A 180 8.47 10.36 12.68
N ALA A 181 7.25 9.80 12.73
CA ALA A 181 6.84 8.81 13.72
C ALA A 181 7.65 7.51 13.56
N TYR A 182 7.72 7.02 12.33
CA TYR A 182 8.60 5.94 11.93
C TYR A 182 9.82 6.60 11.28
N SER A 183 10.86 6.83 12.09
CA SER A 183 11.93 7.76 11.71
C SER A 183 12.73 7.32 10.48
N VAL A 184 12.89 8.24 9.53
CA VAL A 184 13.79 8.09 8.37
C VAL A 184 15.21 8.64 8.63
N ARG A 185 15.52 9.04 9.86
CA ARG A 185 16.76 9.77 10.17
C ARG A 185 18.02 8.94 9.93
N ASN A 186 18.95 9.49 9.16
CA ASN A 186 20.21 8.87 8.75
C ASN A 186 20.04 7.56 7.95
N LEU A 187 18.86 7.32 7.38
CA LEU A 187 18.54 6.16 6.56
C LEU A 187 18.61 6.50 5.06
N THR A 188 18.82 5.49 4.22
CA THR A 188 18.77 5.61 2.76
C THR A 188 17.41 5.11 2.25
N GLY A 189 16.69 5.99 1.57
CA GLY A 189 15.35 5.73 1.07
C GLY A 189 15.24 5.69 -0.44
N MET A 190 14.13 5.14 -0.93
CA MET A 190 13.76 5.19 -2.34
C MET A 190 12.32 5.71 -2.50
N VAL A 191 12.06 6.51 -3.53
CA VAL A 191 10.72 6.97 -3.92
C VAL A 191 10.34 6.31 -5.25
N ILE A 192 9.17 5.69 -5.33
CA ILE A 192 8.66 5.02 -6.53
C ILE A 192 7.61 5.90 -7.22
N GLY A 193 7.94 6.43 -8.40
CA GLY A 193 7.11 7.32 -9.19
C GLY A 193 7.05 8.73 -8.59
N SER A 194 7.75 9.68 -9.20
CA SER A 194 7.84 11.05 -8.70
C SER A 194 8.20 12.01 -9.82
N LEU A 195 7.28 12.93 -10.12
CA LEU A 195 7.47 14.01 -11.11
C LEU A 195 7.88 15.35 -10.47
N ASP A 196 7.78 15.44 -9.15
CA ASP A 196 8.20 16.59 -8.35
C ASP A 196 8.83 16.09 -7.04
N PRO A 197 9.98 16.63 -6.57
CA PRO A 197 10.75 16.05 -5.48
C PRO A 197 10.17 16.33 -4.08
N TRP A 198 8.86 16.22 -3.90
CA TRP A 198 8.19 16.56 -2.65
C TRP A 198 8.37 15.45 -1.60
N CYS A 199 8.24 14.17 -1.98
CA CYS A 199 8.54 13.02 -1.10
C CYS A 199 10.00 13.04 -0.65
N GLU A 200 10.91 13.26 -1.59
CA GLU A 200 12.34 13.32 -1.37
C GLU A 200 12.69 14.47 -0.41
N ALA A 201 12.14 15.66 -0.66
CA ALA A 201 12.36 16.82 0.21
C ALA A 201 11.82 16.59 1.63
N ILE A 202 10.63 16.00 1.78
CA ILE A 202 10.06 15.63 3.09
C ILE A 202 10.99 14.67 3.83
N CYS A 203 11.44 13.61 3.17
CA CYS A 203 12.34 12.62 3.80
C CYS A 203 13.68 13.26 4.21
N LEU A 204 14.27 14.08 3.35
CA LEU A 204 15.51 14.81 3.66
C LEU A 204 15.33 15.80 4.82
N LYS A 205 14.19 16.50 4.87
CA LYS A 205 13.81 17.39 5.99
C LYS A 205 13.68 16.61 7.30
N ASN A 206 13.13 15.40 7.25
CA ASN A 206 13.03 14.47 8.38
C ASN A 206 14.34 13.72 8.69
N GLY A 207 15.43 14.11 8.01
CA GLY A 207 16.79 13.69 8.33
C GLY A 207 17.28 12.47 7.57
N ALA A 208 16.60 12.06 6.49
CA ALA A 208 17.12 11.01 5.60
C ALA A 208 18.52 11.36 5.09
N LYS A 209 19.37 10.34 4.99
CA LYS A 209 20.77 10.48 4.58
C LYS A 209 20.86 10.74 3.08
N GLU A 210 20.17 9.91 2.30
CA GLU A 210 20.13 9.94 0.83
C GLU A 210 18.80 9.38 0.34
N MET A 211 18.36 9.86 -0.83
CA MET A 211 17.16 9.40 -1.54
C MET A 211 17.52 8.91 -2.94
N ILE A 212 16.82 7.87 -3.39
CA ILE A 212 16.81 7.42 -4.78
C ILE A 212 15.41 7.60 -5.35
N THR A 213 15.26 8.33 -6.44
CA THR A 213 13.99 8.47 -7.16
C THR A 213 13.96 7.50 -8.33
N VAL A 214 12.88 6.72 -8.44
CA VAL A 214 12.64 5.78 -9.53
C VAL A 214 11.48 6.26 -10.38
N GLU A 215 11.72 6.46 -11.67
CA GLU A 215 10.70 6.96 -12.61
C GLU A 215 10.98 6.43 -14.04
N TYR A 216 9.94 6.36 -14.88
CA TYR A 216 10.04 6.03 -16.31
C TYR A 216 10.44 7.22 -17.17
N LEU A 217 10.14 8.45 -16.72
CA LEU A 217 10.70 9.64 -17.33
C LEU A 217 12.15 9.84 -16.89
N THR A 218 12.98 10.34 -17.80
CA THR A 218 14.38 10.63 -17.48
C THR A 218 14.46 11.96 -16.74
N ILE A 219 14.87 11.91 -15.47
CA ILE A 219 15.03 13.11 -14.64
C ILE A 219 16.52 13.35 -14.38
N LYS A 220 17.01 14.53 -14.74
CA LYS A 220 18.33 15.01 -14.34
C LYS A 220 18.22 15.68 -12.96
N ILE A 221 18.85 15.09 -11.96
CA ILE A 221 18.83 15.63 -10.59
C ILE A 221 20.20 16.25 -10.26
N GLU A 222 20.19 17.52 -9.83
CA GLU A 222 21.39 18.30 -9.48
C GLU A 222 21.49 18.52 -7.96
N HIS A 223 21.35 17.44 -7.19
CA HIS A 223 21.41 17.46 -5.72
C HIS A 223 22.21 16.27 -5.19
N GLU A 224 23.14 16.50 -4.28
CA GLU A 224 24.12 15.51 -3.81
C GLU A 224 23.50 14.34 -3.03
N LYS A 225 22.35 14.58 -2.39
CA LYS A 225 21.63 13.56 -1.62
C LYS A 225 20.49 12.87 -2.39
N VAL A 226 20.18 13.27 -3.62
CA VAL A 226 19.07 12.70 -4.39
C VAL A 226 19.60 12.14 -5.70
N LYS A 227 19.42 10.85 -5.92
CA LYS A 227 19.90 10.11 -7.10
C LYS A 227 18.72 9.68 -7.94
N PHE A 228 18.87 9.70 -9.26
CA PHE A 228 17.87 9.18 -10.20
C PHE A 228 18.24 7.77 -10.63
N VAL A 229 17.24 6.90 -10.76
CA VAL A 229 17.34 5.60 -11.43
C VAL A 229 16.12 5.41 -12.32
N HIS A 230 16.33 5.10 -13.60
CA HIS A 230 15.21 4.81 -14.49
C HIS A 230 14.56 3.47 -14.13
N ALA A 231 13.22 3.35 -14.15
CA ALA A 231 12.51 2.14 -13.71
C ALA A 231 12.96 0.86 -14.44
N ILE A 232 13.17 0.93 -15.76
CA ILE A 232 13.72 -0.19 -16.56
C ILE A 232 15.19 -0.49 -16.20
N GLU A 233 15.99 0.52 -15.86
CA GLU A 233 17.37 0.31 -15.44
C GLU A 233 17.43 -0.38 -14.08
N LEU A 234 16.55 0.02 -13.14
CA LEU A 234 16.38 -0.65 -11.86
C LEU A 234 16.03 -2.12 -12.08
N ALA A 235 15.04 -2.41 -12.92
CA ALA A 235 14.60 -3.78 -13.16
C ALA A 235 15.65 -4.64 -13.89
N ASN A 236 16.46 -4.06 -14.78
CA ASN A 236 17.56 -4.78 -15.43
C ASN A 236 18.76 -5.01 -14.50
N ASN A 237 18.94 -4.16 -13.49
CA ASN A 237 20.08 -4.20 -12.56
C ASN A 237 19.63 -4.45 -11.11
N TYR A 238 18.48 -5.10 -10.91
CA TYR A 238 17.83 -5.20 -9.60
C TYR A 238 18.71 -5.83 -8.52
N LYS A 239 19.65 -6.71 -8.91
CA LYS A 239 20.61 -7.35 -8.01
C LYS A 239 21.46 -6.34 -7.22
N LYS A 240 21.67 -5.13 -7.75
CA LYS A 240 22.35 -4.02 -7.04
C LYS A 240 21.49 -3.46 -5.89
N TYR A 241 20.18 -3.60 -5.97
CA TYR A 241 19.22 -2.97 -5.08
C TYR A 241 18.55 -3.94 -4.10
N LEU A 242 18.74 -5.26 -4.26
CA LEU A 242 18.19 -6.27 -3.36
C LEU A 242 18.58 -6.04 -1.90
N GLY A 243 17.59 -5.87 -1.03
CA GLY A 243 17.81 -5.67 0.40
C GLY A 243 18.70 -4.47 0.73
N THR A 244 18.64 -3.40 -0.06
CA THR A 244 19.53 -2.24 0.11
C THR A 244 18.85 -1.00 0.67
N MET A 245 17.53 -0.89 0.57
CA MET A 245 16.79 0.29 1.02
C MET A 245 16.31 0.11 2.46
N ASP A 246 16.58 1.10 3.30
CA ASP A 246 16.06 1.13 4.68
C ASP A 246 14.56 1.44 4.69
N PHE A 247 14.11 2.27 3.75
CA PHE A 247 12.70 2.56 3.56
C PHE A 247 12.37 2.86 2.09
N ILE A 248 11.10 2.72 1.74
CA ILE A 248 10.56 3.10 0.44
C ILE A 248 9.31 3.95 0.65
N VAL A 249 9.14 4.99 -0.16
CA VAL A 249 7.91 5.77 -0.25
C VAL A 249 7.29 5.51 -1.62
N SER A 250 6.04 5.06 -1.64
CA SER A 250 5.22 5.06 -2.85
C SER A 250 3.91 5.78 -2.55
N PHE A 251 3.74 6.95 -3.16
CA PHE A 251 2.56 7.77 -2.94
C PHE A 251 1.96 8.19 -4.28
N SER A 252 0.71 7.83 -4.49
CA SER A 252 -0.05 8.04 -5.73
C SER A 252 0.69 7.57 -6.99
N SER A 253 1.11 6.32 -7.00
CA SER A 253 1.95 5.72 -8.03
C SER A 253 1.49 4.31 -8.37
N ASN A 254 1.51 3.40 -7.39
CA ASN A 254 1.17 1.98 -7.60
C ASN A 254 -0.25 1.77 -8.14
N GLU A 255 -1.22 2.61 -7.79
CA GLU A 255 -2.60 2.47 -8.27
C GLU A 255 -2.75 2.61 -9.80
N HIS A 256 -1.76 3.19 -10.47
CA HIS A 256 -1.75 3.39 -11.90
C HIS A 256 -1.12 2.24 -12.68
N SER A 257 -0.32 1.38 -12.04
CA SER A 257 0.50 0.37 -12.71
C SER A 257 -0.33 -0.63 -13.53
N GLY A 258 0.01 -0.81 -14.80
CA GLY A 258 -0.62 -1.79 -15.69
C GLY A 258 -1.98 -1.37 -16.24
N LEU A 259 -2.39 -0.11 -16.08
CA LEU A 259 -3.59 0.43 -16.70
C LEU A 259 -3.32 1.01 -18.09
N GLY A 260 -2.05 1.21 -18.45
CA GLY A 260 -1.64 1.71 -19.75
C GLY A 260 -1.75 3.21 -19.93
N ARG A 261 -2.23 3.95 -18.92
CA ARG A 261 -2.36 5.42 -18.93
C ARG A 261 -1.08 6.14 -19.35
N PHE A 262 0.08 5.62 -18.94
CA PHE A 262 1.38 6.25 -19.20
C PHE A 262 2.11 5.60 -20.39
N GLY A 263 1.43 4.74 -21.15
CA GLY A 263 2.03 3.95 -22.21
C GLY A 263 2.64 2.62 -21.72
N ASP A 264 2.51 2.32 -20.44
CA ASP A 264 2.87 1.02 -19.87
C ASP A 264 2.04 -0.12 -20.50
N PRO A 265 2.60 -1.34 -20.62
CA PRO A 265 1.81 -2.49 -21.03
C PRO A 265 0.64 -2.76 -20.08
N LEU A 266 -0.49 -3.22 -20.63
CA LEU A 266 -1.64 -3.63 -19.84
C LEU A 266 -1.28 -4.84 -18.97
N ASP A 267 -1.42 -4.66 -17.65
CA ASP A 267 -1.24 -5.70 -16.65
C ASP A 267 -2.27 -5.53 -15.51
N ALA A 268 -3.21 -6.47 -15.43
CA ALA A 268 -4.25 -6.47 -14.41
C ALA A 268 -3.70 -6.57 -12.97
N ILE A 269 -2.48 -7.10 -12.81
CA ILE A 269 -1.78 -7.26 -11.53
C ILE A 269 -0.50 -6.42 -11.43
N GLY A 270 -0.35 -5.40 -12.28
CA GLY A 270 0.87 -4.58 -12.35
C GLY A 270 1.24 -3.89 -11.03
N ASP A 271 0.26 -3.45 -10.27
CA ASP A 271 0.40 -2.90 -8.91
C ASP A 271 0.89 -3.94 -7.89
N ILE A 272 0.36 -5.16 -7.93
CA ILE A 272 0.79 -6.28 -7.09
C ILE A 272 2.25 -6.63 -7.40
N ARG A 273 2.62 -6.66 -8.68
CA ARG A 273 4.01 -6.90 -9.11
C ARG A 273 4.96 -5.78 -8.70
N GLU A 274 4.49 -4.53 -8.70
CA GLU A 274 5.29 -3.42 -8.16
C GLU A 274 5.55 -3.60 -6.67
N MET A 275 4.53 -4.00 -5.89
CA MET A 275 4.68 -4.32 -4.48
C MET A 275 5.67 -5.47 -4.22
N GLU A 276 5.64 -6.51 -5.07
CA GLU A 276 6.60 -7.62 -4.99
C GLU A 276 8.05 -7.17 -5.23
N LYS A 277 8.28 -6.28 -6.21
CA LYS A 277 9.62 -5.69 -6.41
C LYS A 277 10.05 -4.83 -5.23
N ILE A 278 9.15 -4.00 -4.71
CA ILE A 278 9.39 -3.16 -3.52
C ILE A 278 9.85 -4.03 -2.35
N HIS A 279 9.18 -5.16 -2.11
CA HIS A 279 9.56 -6.12 -1.07
C HIS A 279 10.99 -6.66 -1.25
N CYS A 280 11.40 -6.96 -2.48
CA CYS A 280 12.76 -7.42 -2.78
C CYS A 280 13.85 -6.34 -2.56
N ILE A 281 13.51 -5.07 -2.75
CA ILE A 281 14.45 -3.94 -2.64
C ILE A 281 14.63 -3.52 -1.18
N LEU A 282 13.57 -3.63 -0.37
CA LEU A 282 13.61 -3.35 1.06
C LEU A 282 14.54 -4.30 1.80
N LYS A 283 15.27 -3.76 2.77
CA LYS A 283 15.96 -4.54 3.80
C LYS A 283 14.94 -5.33 4.64
N GLU A 284 15.43 -6.38 5.29
CA GLU A 284 14.70 -6.98 6.40
C GLU A 284 14.39 -5.91 7.45
N ASN A 285 13.13 -5.83 7.89
CA ASN A 285 12.58 -4.77 8.75
C ASN A 285 12.61 -3.34 8.16
N GLY A 286 12.83 -3.20 6.85
CA GLY A 286 12.66 -1.92 6.16
C GLY A 286 11.20 -1.48 6.13
N ILE A 287 10.96 -0.18 6.06
CA ILE A 287 9.61 0.40 6.15
C ILE A 287 9.12 0.85 4.77
N LEU A 288 7.91 0.45 4.41
CA LEU A 288 7.20 0.99 3.25
C LEU A 288 6.17 2.02 3.69
N TYR A 289 6.32 3.26 3.25
CA TYR A 289 5.30 4.30 3.35
C TYR A 289 4.48 4.27 2.07
N LEU A 290 3.19 3.95 2.18
CA LEU A 290 2.31 3.67 1.05
C LEU A 290 1.08 4.58 1.09
N GLY A 291 0.80 5.26 -0.01
CA GLY A 291 -0.38 6.12 -0.14
C GLY A 291 -1.11 5.90 -1.46
N PHE A 292 -2.37 5.48 -1.38
CA PHE A 292 -3.27 5.29 -2.52
C PHE A 292 -4.75 5.40 -2.08
N PRO A 293 -5.72 5.47 -3.02
CA PRO A 293 -7.13 5.57 -2.67
C PRO A 293 -7.68 4.30 -2.00
N ILE A 294 -8.39 4.46 -0.88
CA ILE A 294 -9.09 3.39 -0.15
C ILE A 294 -10.60 3.53 -0.33
N GLY A 295 -11.32 2.42 -0.46
CA GLY A 295 -12.77 2.41 -0.60
C GLY A 295 -13.31 1.01 -0.90
N TYR A 296 -14.38 0.92 -1.69
CA TYR A 296 -14.71 -0.35 -2.33
C TYR A 296 -13.74 -0.64 -3.48
N ASP A 297 -13.42 -1.91 -3.69
CA ASP A 297 -12.56 -2.31 -4.81
C ASP A 297 -13.13 -1.80 -6.14
N GLU A 298 -12.40 -0.91 -6.79
CA GLU A 298 -12.80 -0.29 -8.05
C GLU A 298 -11.59 -0.11 -8.97
N VAL A 299 -11.78 -0.44 -10.24
CA VAL A 299 -10.88 -0.03 -11.32
C VAL A 299 -11.55 1.13 -12.04
N VAL A 300 -10.98 2.32 -11.89
CA VAL A 300 -11.34 3.50 -12.66
C VAL A 300 -10.47 3.49 -13.92
N PHE A 301 -10.85 2.68 -14.91
CA PHE A 301 -10.03 2.37 -16.07
C PHE A 301 -9.99 3.52 -17.08
N ASN A 302 -8.84 4.00 -17.53
CA ASN A 302 -7.46 3.57 -17.22
C ASN A 302 -6.75 4.51 -16.21
N ALA A 303 -7.49 5.38 -15.52
CA ALA A 303 -6.94 6.37 -14.61
C ALA A 303 -6.21 5.77 -13.40
N HIS A 304 -6.90 4.99 -12.54
CA HIS A 304 -6.37 4.47 -11.27
C HIS A 304 -7.21 3.34 -10.67
N ARG A 305 -6.76 2.79 -9.53
CA ARG A 305 -7.49 1.83 -8.71
C ARG A 305 -7.86 2.42 -7.35
N ILE A 306 -8.98 1.97 -6.80
CA ILE A 306 -9.38 2.16 -5.40
C ILE A 306 -9.30 0.79 -4.72
N TYR A 307 -8.59 0.73 -3.60
CA TYR A 307 -8.32 -0.51 -2.90
C TYR A 307 -9.33 -0.73 -1.79
N GLY A 308 -10.02 -1.87 -1.86
CA GLY A 308 -10.97 -2.29 -0.85
C GLY A 308 -10.61 -3.64 -0.22
N PRO A 309 -11.54 -4.25 0.51
CA PRO A 309 -11.32 -5.49 1.26
C PRO A 309 -10.78 -6.66 0.43
N LEU A 310 -10.95 -6.65 -0.90
CA LEU A 310 -10.48 -7.73 -1.77
C LEU A 310 -9.06 -7.50 -2.28
N ARG A 311 -8.75 -6.30 -2.77
CA ARG A 311 -7.46 -5.97 -3.40
C ARG A 311 -6.44 -5.46 -2.41
N LEU A 312 -6.85 -4.71 -1.39
CA LEU A 312 -5.94 -4.16 -0.39
C LEU A 312 -5.07 -5.24 0.27
N PRO A 313 -5.59 -6.42 0.67
CA PRO A 313 -4.75 -7.46 1.26
C PRO A 313 -3.70 -8.04 0.31
N LEU A 314 -3.90 -7.93 -1.01
CA LEU A 314 -2.89 -8.35 -1.99
C LEU A 314 -1.67 -7.43 -1.99
N MET A 315 -1.81 -6.20 -1.46
CA MET A 315 -0.69 -5.27 -1.27
C MET A 315 0.17 -5.66 -0.05
N PHE A 316 -0.41 -6.36 0.94
CA PHE A 316 0.24 -6.70 2.21
C PHE A 316 0.62 -8.18 2.29
N GLN A 317 1.40 -8.65 1.32
CA GLN A 317 1.83 -10.06 1.28
C GLN A 317 2.54 -10.45 2.59
N GLY A 318 2.20 -11.63 3.13
CA GLY A 318 2.39 -12.09 4.52
C GLY A 318 3.78 -12.05 5.19
N SER A 319 4.79 -11.44 4.58
CA SER A 319 6.02 -11.01 5.24
C SER A 319 6.00 -9.53 5.67
N THR A 320 4.92 -8.80 5.32
CA THR A 320 4.74 -7.38 5.66
C THR A 320 3.87 -7.28 6.90
N ASN A 321 4.39 -6.63 7.94
CA ASN A 321 3.59 -6.29 9.12
C ASN A 321 2.98 -4.91 8.92
N PHE A 322 1.66 -4.83 9.04
CA PHE A 322 0.96 -3.55 9.08
C PHE A 322 1.33 -2.82 10.38
N LEU A 323 1.91 -1.62 10.27
CA LEU A 323 2.36 -0.84 11.43
C LEU A 323 1.32 0.19 11.86
N ASP A 324 0.83 1.01 10.92
CA ASP A 324 0.01 2.18 11.26
C ASP A 324 -0.76 2.73 10.06
N VAL A 325 -1.81 3.52 10.33
CA VAL A 325 -2.49 4.38 9.36
C VAL A 325 -2.23 5.85 9.73
N ALA A 326 -1.51 6.58 8.87
CA ALA A 326 -1.47 8.03 8.96
C ALA A 326 -2.74 8.63 8.32
N ASN A 327 -3.88 8.54 9.02
CA ASN A 327 -5.09 9.25 8.62
C ASN A 327 -4.98 10.70 9.06
N LEU A 328 -4.97 11.61 8.11
CA LEU A 328 -5.27 13.01 8.40
C LEU A 328 -6.72 13.19 8.01
N ASP A 329 -7.56 13.39 9.03
CA ASP A 329 -8.96 13.71 8.84
C ASP A 329 -9.08 14.85 7.82
N VAL A 330 -9.51 14.50 6.62
CA VAL A 330 -9.96 15.47 5.63
C VAL A 330 -11.46 15.63 5.88
N THR A 331 -11.82 16.24 7.02
CA THR A 331 -13.20 16.65 7.24
C THR A 331 -13.56 17.63 6.13
N ASN A 332 -14.46 17.19 5.24
CA ASN A 332 -15.01 17.89 4.07
C ASN A 332 -14.13 17.93 2.81
N VAL A 333 -14.09 16.80 2.09
CA VAL A 333 -14.03 16.87 0.62
C VAL A 333 -15.28 16.19 0.10
N ASP A 334 -16.25 17.01 -0.33
CA ASP A 334 -17.31 16.54 -1.21
C ASP A 334 -16.64 15.91 -2.44
N VAL A 335 -16.81 14.59 -2.59
CA VAL A 335 -16.33 13.85 -3.76
C VAL A 335 -17.30 14.09 -4.92
N THR A 336 -17.37 15.34 -5.34
CA THR A 336 -17.92 15.75 -6.63
C THR A 336 -17.00 16.83 -7.16
N ASP A 337 -15.85 16.42 -7.70
CA ASP A 337 -15.30 17.00 -8.91
C ASP A 337 -14.06 16.20 -9.33
N ALA A 338 -14.31 15.35 -10.33
CA ALA A 338 -13.28 14.83 -11.18
C ALA A 338 -12.85 15.97 -12.10
N ASP A 339 -11.85 16.75 -11.71
CA ASP A 339 -10.96 17.47 -12.63
C ASP A 339 -9.76 18.00 -11.84
N ALA A 340 -8.57 17.46 -12.15
CA ALA A 340 -7.30 17.99 -11.67
C ALA A 340 -6.77 18.99 -12.70
N THR A 341 -7.50 20.08 -12.90
CA THR A 341 -6.97 21.28 -13.55
C THR A 341 -7.56 22.49 -12.83
N ASP A 342 -6.71 23.19 -12.08
CA ASP A 342 -6.95 24.47 -11.42
C ASP A 342 -8.01 24.49 -10.31
N ILE A 343 -7.54 24.43 -9.05
CA ILE A 343 -8.31 24.96 -7.92
C ILE A 343 -7.41 25.97 -7.18
N ASP A 344 -7.83 27.23 -7.29
CA ASP A 344 -7.38 28.37 -6.49
C ASP A 344 -8.23 28.38 -5.22
N VAL A 345 -7.62 28.26 -4.03
CA VAL A 345 -8.36 28.34 -2.75
C VAL A 345 -7.62 29.29 -1.81
N THR A 346 -8.03 30.56 -1.87
CA THR A 346 -7.89 31.46 -0.74
C THR A 346 -8.94 31.10 0.30
N ASP A 347 -8.51 31.01 1.56
CA ASP A 347 -9.29 30.98 2.79
C ASP A 347 -9.97 29.65 3.17
N ALA A 348 -9.26 28.85 3.97
CA ALA A 348 -9.86 27.96 4.96
C ALA A 348 -9.03 28.01 6.25
N ASP A 349 -9.62 28.54 7.32
CA ASP A 349 -9.06 28.55 8.67
C ASP A 349 -8.91 27.11 9.19
N ILE A 350 -7.70 26.72 9.58
CA ILE A 350 -7.39 25.40 10.14
C ILE A 350 -7.31 25.52 11.67
N ASP A 351 -8.21 24.84 12.37
CA ASP A 351 -8.09 24.59 13.81
C ASP A 351 -7.24 23.31 14.02
N VAL A 352 -6.13 23.44 14.74
CA VAL A 352 -5.17 22.34 15.01
C VAL A 352 -5.33 21.92 16.45
N THR A 353 -6.46 21.28 16.77
CA THR A 353 -6.63 20.52 18.01
C THR A 353 -7.42 19.26 17.67
N ASP A 354 -6.72 18.13 17.60
CA ASP A 354 -7.19 16.73 17.72
C ASP A 354 -6.36 15.82 16.81
N VAL A 355 -5.19 15.42 17.32
CA VAL A 355 -4.47 14.23 16.85
C VAL A 355 -4.91 13.11 17.76
N ASP A 356 -5.89 12.32 17.34
CA ASP A 356 -6.24 11.08 18.03
C ASP A 356 -5.12 10.06 17.79
N VAL A 357 -4.20 9.98 18.75
CA VAL A 357 -3.31 8.83 18.89
C VAL A 357 -4.19 7.67 19.36
N ILE A 358 -4.51 6.74 18.46
CA ILE A 358 -5.13 5.48 18.86
C ILE A 358 -4.05 4.66 19.58
N ASP A 359 -3.94 4.86 20.89
CA ASP A 359 -3.21 3.96 21.78
C ASP A 359 -3.91 2.59 21.74
N ALA A 360 -3.30 1.65 21.04
CA ALA A 360 -3.65 0.24 21.13
C ALA A 360 -3.12 -0.31 22.47
N ASP A 361 -3.84 -0.05 23.56
CA ASP A 361 -3.68 -0.79 24.80
C ASP A 361 -5.03 -1.30 25.31
N VAL A 362 -5.17 -2.63 25.24
CA VAL A 362 -6.33 -3.38 25.71
C VAL A 362 -6.24 -3.49 27.22
N THR A 363 -7.06 -2.74 27.98
CA THR A 363 -7.61 -3.20 29.27
C THR A 363 -8.82 -2.37 29.72
N ASP A 364 -9.75 -3.06 30.40
CA ASP A 364 -10.89 -2.58 31.18
C ASP A 364 -12.17 -2.11 30.49
N VAL A 365 -13.00 -3.11 30.17
CA VAL A 365 -14.47 -3.00 30.19
C VAL A 365 -14.91 -2.65 31.62
N THR A 366 -15.47 -1.46 31.81
CA THR A 366 -16.29 -1.16 32.99
C THR A 366 -17.72 -0.82 32.58
N LEU A 367 -18.64 -1.69 32.98
CA LEU A 367 -20.09 -1.50 32.95
C LEU A 367 -20.53 -0.38 33.89
N GLN A 368 -21.33 0.57 33.40
CA GLN A 368 -22.36 1.30 34.16
C GLN A 368 -23.54 1.49 33.18
N LYS A 369 -24.74 0.90 33.33
CA LYS A 369 -25.77 1.09 34.37
C LYS A 369 -25.97 2.56 34.73
N GLU A 370 -26.86 3.23 34.00
CA GLU A 370 -28.25 3.51 34.42
C GLU A 370 -29.14 3.73 33.20
#